data_AF-A0AAW9ILE0-F1
#
_entry.id   AF-A0AAW9ILE0-F1
#
_cell.length_a   1.000
_cell.length_b   1.000
_cell.length_c   1.000
_cell.angle_alpha   90.00
_cell.angle_beta   90.00
_cell.angle_gamma   90.00
#
_symmetry.space_group_name_H-M   'P 1'
#
loop_
_entity.id
_entity.type
_entity.pdbx_description
1 polymer ?
#
loop_
_entity_poly.entity_id
_entity_poly.type
_entity_poly.pdbx_seq_one_letter_code
_entity_poly.pdbx_strand_id
1 'polypeptide(L)'
;MIQNPQLQEALNDIKKAVQGEREDELFYDYLISVAPTREEKEIIASIRDDERRHNQIFRRIYKDFTGMDVVSMDEEKAFEKPESYLDGIKKALFGELAA
;
A
#
# COMPACT_ATOMS: atom_id res chain seq x y z
N MET A 1 6.77 -26.03 -14.54
CA MET A 1 7.42 -24.71 -14.41
C MET A 1 6.67 -23.74 -15.30
N ILE A 2 6.19 -22.62 -14.75
CA ILE A 2 5.45 -21.61 -15.52
C ILE A 2 6.43 -20.96 -16.50
N GLN A 3 6.38 -21.37 -17.77
CA GLN A 3 7.24 -20.90 -18.86
C GLN A 3 6.66 -19.65 -19.54
N ASN A 4 6.19 -18.67 -18.77
CA ASN A 4 5.70 -17.41 -19.32
C ASN A 4 6.39 -16.22 -18.60
N PRO A 5 7.33 -15.53 -19.25
CA PRO A 5 8.07 -14.44 -18.63
C PRO A 5 7.17 -13.24 -18.27
N GLN A 6 6.14 -12.95 -19.05
CA GLN A 6 5.17 -11.90 -18.73
C GLN A 6 4.37 -12.23 -17.46
N LEU A 7 4.01 -13.49 -17.27
CA LEU A 7 3.34 -13.92 -16.04
C LEU A 7 4.27 -13.81 -14.82
N GLN A 8 5.56 -14.13 -14.97
CA GLN A 8 6.53 -13.94 -13.88
C GLN A 8 6.74 -12.47 -13.54
N GLU A 9 6.79 -11.59 -14.54
CA GLU A 9 6.85 -10.15 -14.35
C GLU A 9 5.62 -9.62 -13.61
N ALA A 10 4.41 -9.97 -14.08
CA ALA A 10 3.16 -9.59 -13.43
C ALA A 10 3.08 -10.10 -11.97
N LEU A 11 3.53 -11.33 -11.70
CA LEU A 11 3.58 -11.86 -10.34
C LEU A 11 4.57 -11.11 -9.44
N ASN A 12 5.68 -10.62 -9.99
CA ASN A 12 6.62 -9.77 -9.25
C ASN A 12 6.03 -8.38 -8.99
N ASP A 13 5.31 -7.81 -9.95
CA ASP A 13 4.65 -6.52 -9.77
C ASP A 13 3.52 -6.60 -8.75
N ILE A 14 2.77 -7.70 -8.70
CA ILE A 14 1.80 -7.96 -7.62
C ILE A 14 2.50 -7.99 -6.24
N LYS A 15 3.67 -8.61 -6.13
CA LYS A 15 4.43 -8.59 -4.86
C LYS A 15 4.84 -7.17 -4.46
N LYS A 16 5.31 -6.36 -5.43
CA LYS A 16 5.64 -4.95 -5.20
C LYS A 16 4.40 -4.15 -4.78
N ALA A 17 3.26 -4.39 -5.40
CA ALA A 17 1.99 -3.76 -5.02
C ALA A 17 1.64 -4.11 -3.58
N VAL A 18 1.68 -5.40 -3.17
CA VAL A 18 1.46 -5.80 -1.77
C VAL A 18 2.38 -5.06 -0.79
N GLN A 19 3.61 -4.75 -1.18
CA GLN A 19 4.53 -3.96 -0.35
C GLN A 19 4.14 -2.48 -0.35
N GLY A 20 3.83 -1.89 -1.51
CA GLY A 20 3.38 -0.49 -1.64
C GLY A 20 2.14 -0.21 -0.80
N GLU A 21 1.09 -1.03 -0.95
CA GLU A 21 -0.15 -0.92 -0.17
C GLU A 21 0.10 -0.98 1.35
N ARG A 22 1.12 -1.74 1.77
CA ARG A 22 1.51 -1.82 3.19
C ARG A 22 2.25 -0.57 3.65
N GLU A 23 3.09 0.01 2.81
CA GLU A 23 3.76 1.29 3.07
C GLU A 23 2.73 2.43 3.17
N ASP A 24 1.74 2.45 2.27
CA ASP A 24 0.65 3.44 2.26
C ASP A 24 -0.26 3.29 3.49
N GLU A 25 -0.61 2.06 3.89
CA GLU A 25 -1.34 1.81 5.14
C GLU A 25 -0.64 2.47 6.35
N LEU A 26 0.68 2.25 6.48
CA LEU A 26 1.47 2.80 7.59
C LEU A 26 1.59 4.33 7.50
N PHE A 27 1.73 4.87 6.29
CA PHE A 27 1.77 6.30 6.05
C PHE A 27 0.45 6.97 6.44
N TYR A 28 -0.68 6.38 6.06
CA TYR A 28 -2.00 6.88 6.44
C TYR A 28 -2.29 6.73 7.94
N ASP A 29 -1.86 5.63 8.58
CA ASP A 29 -1.90 5.51 10.05
C ASP A 29 -1.15 6.66 10.74
N TYR A 30 0.00 7.08 10.21
CA TYR A 30 0.70 8.25 10.69
C TYR A 30 -0.09 9.54 10.47
N LEU A 31 -0.64 9.78 9.28
CA LEU A 31 -1.42 10.98 9.00
C LEU A 31 -2.67 11.08 9.91
N ILE A 32 -3.34 9.97 10.18
CA ILE A 32 -4.46 9.91 11.15
C ILE A 32 -3.99 10.32 12.55
N SER A 33 -2.78 9.92 12.95
CA SER A 33 -2.25 10.26 14.27
C SER A 33 -1.99 11.75 14.46
N VAL A 34 -1.62 12.47 13.39
CA VAL A 34 -1.26 13.90 13.43
C VAL A 34 -2.36 14.83 12.87
N ALA A 35 -3.43 14.29 12.28
CA ALA A 35 -4.52 15.09 11.73
C ALA A 35 -5.22 15.93 12.83
N PRO A 36 -5.50 17.22 12.57
CA PRO A 36 -5.97 18.17 13.56
C PRO A 36 -7.44 17.99 13.95
N THR A 37 -8.27 17.47 13.05
CA THR A 37 -9.73 17.36 13.25
C THR A 37 -10.20 15.91 13.18
N ARG A 38 -11.35 15.63 13.80
CA ARG A 38 -11.98 14.30 13.73
C ARG A 38 -12.42 13.96 12.30
N GLU A 39 -12.96 14.95 11.58
CA GLU A 39 -13.39 14.79 10.20
C GLU A 39 -12.22 14.36 9.29
N GLU A 40 -11.08 15.03 9.40
CA GLU A 40 -9.88 14.67 8.64
C GLU A 40 -9.38 13.26 8.99
N LYS A 41 -9.42 12.86 10.28
CA LYS A 41 -9.07 11.49 10.69
C LYS A 41 -10.00 10.45 10.08
N GLU A 42 -11.29 10.72 10.03
CA GLU A 42 -12.30 9.83 9.46
C GLU A 42 -12.11 9.66 7.94
N ILE A 43 -11.81 10.76 7.22
CA ILE A 43 -11.50 10.72 5.79
C ILE A 43 -10.22 9.93 5.52
N ILE A 44 -9.14 10.20 6.24
CA ILE A 44 -7.87 9.50 6.00
C ILE A 44 -7.99 8.02 6.40
N ALA A 45 -8.78 7.71 7.44
CA ALA A 45 -9.06 6.34 7.82
C ALA A 45 -9.79 5.55 6.71
N SER A 46 -10.72 6.18 5.97
CA SER A 46 -11.37 5.49 4.85
C SER A 46 -10.39 5.18 3.72
N ILE A 47 -9.45 6.08 3.43
CA ILE A 47 -8.41 5.85 2.40
C ILE A 47 -7.49 4.70 2.82
N ARG A 48 -7.00 4.71 4.06
CA ARG A 48 -6.20 3.60 4.62
C ARG A 48 -6.93 2.25 4.53
N ASP A 49 -8.24 2.25 4.78
CA ASP A 49 -9.03 1.02 4.74
C ASP A 49 -9.21 0.50 3.30
N ASP A 50 -9.15 1.38 2.30
CA ASP A 50 -9.06 1.00 0.88
C ASP A 50 -7.69 0.35 0.57
N GLU A 51 -6.56 0.88 1.07
CA GLU A 51 -5.24 0.24 0.86
C GLU A 51 -5.13 -1.15 1.50
N ARG A 52 -5.75 -1.32 2.68
CA ARG A 52 -5.88 -2.64 3.30
C ARG A 52 -6.64 -3.61 2.41
N ARG A 53 -7.69 -3.14 1.73
CA ARG A 53 -8.49 -3.93 0.81
C ARG A 53 -7.69 -4.26 -0.46
N HIS A 54 -6.99 -3.30 -1.05
CA HIS A 54 -6.10 -3.50 -2.20
C HIS A 54 -5.04 -4.55 -1.88
N ASN A 55 -4.38 -4.45 -0.72
CA ASN A 55 -3.39 -5.42 -0.25
C ASN A 55 -3.95 -6.86 -0.22
N GLN A 56 -5.14 -7.03 0.37
CA GLN A 56 -5.81 -8.32 0.44
C GLN A 56 -6.14 -8.88 -0.95
N ILE A 57 -6.58 -8.02 -1.88
CA ILE A 57 -6.86 -8.40 -3.26
C ILE A 57 -5.59 -8.87 -3.96
N PHE A 58 -4.49 -8.13 -3.89
CA PHE A 58 -3.23 -8.51 -4.52
C PHE A 58 -2.67 -9.82 -3.97
N ARG A 59 -2.72 -10.02 -2.64
CA ARG A 59 -2.34 -11.30 -2.01
C ARG A 59 -3.18 -12.47 -2.52
N ARG A 60 -4.49 -12.26 -2.66
CA ARG A 60 -5.39 -13.29 -3.19
C ARG A 60 -5.06 -13.62 -4.64
N ILE A 61 -4.88 -12.62 -5.51
CA ILE A 61 -4.51 -12.83 -6.91
C ILE A 61 -3.20 -13.63 -6.98
N TYR A 62 -2.16 -13.23 -6.23
CA TYR A 62 -0.89 -13.95 -6.20
C TYR A 62 -1.06 -15.42 -5.80
N LYS A 63 -1.84 -15.67 -4.74
CA LYS A 63 -2.13 -17.02 -4.25
C LYS A 63 -2.91 -17.85 -5.25
N ASP A 64 -3.90 -17.27 -5.92
CA ASP A 64 -4.71 -17.96 -6.92
C ASP A 64 -3.85 -18.42 -8.12
N PHE A 65 -2.82 -17.65 -8.50
CA PHE A 65 -1.92 -18.01 -9.60
C PHE A 65 -0.76 -18.94 -9.21
N THR A 66 -0.28 -18.87 -7.97
CA THR A 66 0.95 -19.57 -7.55
C THR A 66 0.72 -20.71 -6.56
N GLY A 67 -0.43 -20.73 -5.88
CA GLY A 67 -0.71 -21.59 -4.73
C GLY A 67 0.05 -21.20 -3.46
N MET A 68 0.84 -20.12 -3.48
CA MET A 68 1.69 -19.68 -2.37
C MET A 68 1.21 -18.34 -1.81
N ASP A 69 1.42 -18.13 -0.51
CA ASP A 69 1.21 -16.82 0.08
C ASP A 69 2.37 -15.86 -0.29
N VAL A 70 2.07 -14.56 -0.38
CA VAL A 70 3.10 -13.54 -0.58
C VAL A 70 3.93 -13.43 0.69
N VAL A 71 5.20 -13.85 0.62
CA VAL A 71 6.19 -13.59 1.65
C VAL A 71 6.58 -12.12 1.54
N SER A 72 6.34 -11.36 2.61
CA SER A 72 6.72 -9.96 2.72
C SER A 72 8.23 -9.85 2.43
N MET A 73 8.60 -9.13 1.39
CA MET A 73 9.99 -8.81 1.10
C MET A 73 10.30 -7.55 1.89
N ASP A 74 10.97 -7.71 3.03
CA ASP A 74 11.49 -6.65 3.90
C ASP A 74 10.43 -5.91 4.73
N GLU A 75 10.27 -6.33 5.99
CA GLU A 75 9.54 -5.60 7.04
C GLU A 75 10.22 -4.26 7.42
N GLU A 76 11.40 -3.96 6.86
CA GLU A 76 12.26 -2.85 7.28
C GLU A 76 12.03 -1.54 6.53
N LYS A 77 11.28 -1.52 5.41
CA LYS A 77 10.91 -0.26 4.75
C LYS A 77 9.77 0.41 5.51
N ALA A 78 10.14 1.08 6.60
CA ALA A 78 9.32 2.10 7.20
C ALA A 78 9.08 3.22 6.18
N PHE A 79 7.83 3.62 5.99
CA PHE A 79 7.49 4.80 5.19
C PHE A 79 8.28 6.02 5.69
N GLU A 80 8.62 6.92 4.77
CA GLU A 80 9.25 8.18 5.13
C GLU A 80 8.21 9.15 5.70
N LYS A 81 8.42 9.59 6.95
CA LYS A 81 7.58 10.59 7.58
C LYS A 81 7.71 11.93 6.84
N PRO A 82 6.58 12.57 6.51
CA PRO A 82 6.59 13.89 5.89
C PRO A 82 7.00 14.96 6.90
N GLU A 83 7.59 16.06 6.42
CA GLU A 83 8.04 17.18 7.25
C GLU A 83 6.91 17.87 8.01
N SER A 84 5.71 17.88 7.43
CA SER A 84 4.50 18.40 8.04
C SER A 84 3.28 17.59 7.64
N TYR A 85 2.17 17.75 8.38
CA TYR A 85 0.89 17.13 8.02
C TYR A 85 0.42 17.55 6.62
N LEU A 86 0.55 18.84 6.27
CA LEU A 86 0.14 19.35 4.96
C LEU A 86 1.00 18.77 3.83
N ASP A 87 2.30 18.61 4.04
CA ASP A 87 3.17 17.96 3.06
C ASP A 87 2.85 16.47 2.92
N GLY A 88 2.42 15.84 4.02
CA GLY A 88 1.85 14.50 4.02
C GLY A 88 0.60 14.39 3.14
N ILE A 89 -0.36 15.32 3.28
CA ILE A 89 -1.57 15.36 2.44
C ILE A 89 -1.23 15.58 0.96
N LYS A 90 -0.27 16.48 0.65
CA LYS A 90 0.19 16.67 -0.75
C LYS A 90 0.81 15.39 -1.30
N LYS A 91 1.66 14.72 -0.51
CA LYS A 91 2.30 13.45 -0.91
C LYS A 91 1.25 12.37 -1.16
N ALA A 92 0.27 12.22 -0.28
CA ALA A 92 -0.86 11.30 -0.47
C ALA A 92 -1.57 11.59 -1.79
N LEU A 93 -2.03 12.83 -2.00
CA LEU A 93 -2.78 13.22 -3.20
C LEU A 93 -2.03 12.90 -4.51
N PHE A 94 -0.73 13.21 -4.59
CA PHE A 94 0.04 12.95 -5.80
C PHE A 94 0.50 11.49 -5.93
N GLY A 95 0.60 10.75 -4.81
CA GLY A 95 0.81 9.31 -4.82
C GLY A 95 -0.37 8.59 -5.46
N GLU A 96 -1.58 8.87 -4.98
CA GLU A 96 -2.83 8.28 -5.50
C GLU A 96 -3.08 8.60 -6.98
N LEU A 97 -2.69 9.78 -7.45
CA LEU A 97 -2.85 10.18 -8.85
C LEU A 97 -1.80 9.58 -9.79
N ALA A 98 -0.69 9.07 -9.26
CA ALA A 98 0.40 8.49 -10.03
C ALA A 98 0.30 6.96 -10.16
N ALA A 99 -0.54 6.33 -9.32
CA ALA A 99 -0.91 4.92 -9.39
C ALA A 99 -1.89 4.65 -10.55
#